data_AF-A0AAW4LAR9-F1
#
_entry.id   AF-A0AAW4LAR9-F1
#
_cell.length_a   1.000
_cell.length_b   1.000
_cell.length_c   1.000
_cell.angle_alpha   90.00
_cell.angle_beta   90.00
_cell.angle_gamma   90.00
#
_symmetry.space_group_name_H-M   'P 1'
#
loop_
_entity.id
_entity.type
_entity.pdbx_description
1 polymer ?
#
loop_
_entity_poly.entity_id
_entity_poly.type
_entity_poly.pdbx_seq_one_letter_code
_entity_poly.pdbx_strand_id
1 'polypeptide(L)'
;MDGIIAVTYRCNCKCVMCDTWRYPSDKDREIRASDLETLPQMVRLNITGGEPFLRDDLGDILTVAKRKAKRVVISSNGVLTKRTLEVMSSHRDVGVRLSFDGLSDVHEGIRGVPGIHGRALETLRGLKGLGIKDLGIAVTISDRNATQLVPLYRLAKREGVELATAILHNAYYFHKEDNRIDNKPLVEKHIKELVREYLCSSHPKDWFRAYFTKGIADHMHGKERSLKCTMATDSFFVDPYGAVRPCNVMNFPFGNIREKSFTAIWNSPEAVEARRRVDCCTGNCWMIGSVGHLMRQQLWTPFTWIVSNKWFKGAETA
;
A
#
# COMPACT_ATOMS: atom_id res chain seq x y z
N MET A 1 2.48 9.78 -14.00
CA MET A 1 2.18 8.38 -13.66
C MET A 1 2.69 8.05 -12.26
N ASP A 2 2.13 7.01 -11.65
CA ASP A 2 2.61 6.44 -10.38
C ASP A 2 3.31 5.08 -10.64
N GLY A 3 4.23 4.71 -9.76
CA GLY A 3 4.92 3.41 -9.82
C GLY A 3 4.86 2.66 -8.49
N ILE A 4 4.82 1.34 -8.57
CA ILE A 4 5.01 0.43 -7.43
C ILE A 4 6.11 -0.55 -7.81
N ILE A 5 7.12 -0.70 -6.97
CA ILE A 5 8.24 -1.61 -7.24
C ILE A 5 8.42 -2.53 -6.04
N ALA A 6 8.27 -3.83 -6.27
CA ALA A 6 8.73 -4.84 -5.34
C ALA A 6 10.22 -5.08 -5.57
N VAL A 7 11.08 -4.67 -4.63
CA VAL A 7 12.54 -4.81 -4.78
C VAL A 7 13.02 -6.22 -4.41
N THR A 8 12.23 -6.98 -3.67
CA THR A 8 12.53 -8.37 -3.28
C THR A 8 11.22 -9.10 -3.01
N TYR A 9 11.23 -10.43 -2.99
CA TYR A 9 10.17 -11.26 -2.40
C TYR A 9 10.64 -11.94 -1.10
N ARG A 10 11.89 -11.73 -0.68
CA ARG A 10 12.39 -12.20 0.62
C ARG A 10 11.71 -11.43 1.75
N CYS A 11 11.22 -12.11 2.77
CA CYS A 11 10.56 -11.48 3.92
C CYS A 11 10.85 -12.25 5.21
N ASN A 12 11.01 -11.52 6.30
CA ASN A 12 11.22 -12.06 7.65
C ASN A 12 9.91 -12.21 8.45
N CYS A 13 8.76 -11.86 7.87
CA CYS A 13 7.42 -12.13 8.44
C CYS A 13 6.76 -13.32 7.75
N LYS A 14 5.84 -13.99 8.46
CA LYS A 14 5.07 -15.15 7.99
C LYS A 14 3.58 -14.85 8.07
N CYS A 15 3.17 -13.77 7.42
CA CYS A 15 1.84 -13.21 7.60
C CYS A 15 0.74 -14.17 7.14
N VAL A 16 -0.40 -14.17 7.83
CA VAL A 16 -1.54 -15.04 7.48
C VAL A 16 -2.18 -14.69 6.13
N MET A 17 -2.05 -13.44 5.69
CA MET A 17 -2.64 -12.92 4.45
C MET A 17 -1.69 -12.90 3.24
N CYS A 18 -0.46 -13.38 3.39
CA CYS A 18 0.57 -13.26 2.36
C CYS A 18 1.56 -14.42 2.43
N ASP A 19 1.71 -15.13 1.31
CA ASP A 19 2.60 -16.29 1.18
C ASP A 19 3.88 -15.95 0.41
N THR A 20 4.15 -14.68 0.06
CA THR A 20 5.38 -14.24 -0.62
C THR A 20 6.66 -14.73 0.06
N TRP A 21 6.68 -14.82 1.39
CA TRP A 21 7.82 -15.33 2.16
C TRP A 21 8.16 -16.79 1.88
N ARG A 22 7.19 -17.58 1.37
CA ARG A 22 7.40 -18.97 0.93
C ARG A 22 8.01 -19.05 -0.47
N TYR A 23 7.99 -17.94 -1.22
CA TYR A 23 8.51 -17.83 -2.59
C TYR A 23 9.54 -16.70 -2.66
N PRO A 24 10.64 -16.77 -1.87
CA PRO A 24 11.65 -15.72 -1.86
C PRO A 24 12.28 -15.57 -3.25
N SER A 25 12.60 -14.33 -3.62
CA SER A 25 13.39 -14.07 -4.82
C SER A 25 14.84 -14.49 -4.62
N ASP A 26 15.48 -14.85 -5.73
CA ASP A 26 16.92 -15.05 -5.78
C ASP A 26 17.64 -13.70 -5.67
N LYS A 27 18.45 -13.51 -4.61
CA LYS A 27 19.16 -12.27 -4.29
C LYS A 27 20.01 -11.78 -5.47
N ASP A 28 20.66 -12.69 -6.20
CA ASP A 28 21.58 -12.33 -7.26
C ASP A 28 20.86 -11.86 -8.54
N ARG A 29 19.56 -12.16 -8.63
CA ARG A 29 18.68 -11.80 -9.75
C ARG A 29 17.74 -10.65 -9.44
N GLU A 30 17.72 -10.14 -8.21
CA GLU A 30 16.92 -8.98 -7.81
C GLU A 30 17.34 -7.72 -8.59
N ILE A 31 16.39 -6.85 -8.93
CA ILE A 31 16.64 -5.55 -9.60
C ILE A 31 17.68 -4.73 -8.85
N ARG A 32 18.59 -4.08 -9.56
CA ARG A 32 19.61 -3.19 -9.00
C ARG A 32 19.20 -1.74 -9.19
N ALA A 33 19.88 -0.82 -8.48
CA ALA A 33 19.66 0.61 -8.64
C ALA A 33 19.77 1.07 -10.12
N SER A 34 20.73 0.51 -10.88
CA SER A 34 20.91 0.80 -12.31
C SER A 34 19.69 0.42 -13.17
N ASP A 35 18.96 -0.64 -12.81
CA ASP A 35 17.77 -1.07 -13.58
C ASP A 35 16.66 0.01 -13.50
N LEU A 36 16.56 0.70 -12.36
CA LEU A 36 15.58 1.77 -12.13
C LEU A 36 15.88 3.03 -12.95
N GLU A 37 17.08 3.18 -13.53
CA GLU A 37 17.42 4.33 -14.36
C GLU A 37 16.61 4.38 -15.66
N THR A 38 16.07 3.24 -16.09
CA THR A 38 15.22 3.16 -17.28
C THR A 38 13.78 3.62 -17.02
N LEU A 39 13.40 3.79 -15.75
CA LEU A 39 12.04 4.16 -15.37
C LEU A 39 11.72 5.61 -15.76
N PRO A 40 10.44 5.90 -16.04
CA PRO A 40 9.98 7.23 -16.41
C PRO A 40 9.96 8.15 -15.19
N GLN A 41 9.76 9.44 -15.43
CA GLN A 41 9.47 10.39 -14.36
C GLN A 41 8.07 10.16 -13.77
N MET A 42 7.99 10.06 -12.45
CA MET A 42 6.80 9.68 -11.70
C MET A 42 6.37 10.77 -10.72
N VAL A 43 5.08 10.80 -10.43
CA VAL A 43 4.56 11.65 -9.36
C VAL A 43 4.83 10.98 -8.01
N ARG A 44 4.54 9.68 -7.91
CA ARG A 44 4.75 8.89 -6.71
C ARG A 44 5.35 7.53 -7.05
N LEU A 45 6.24 7.07 -6.19
CA LEU A 45 6.83 5.74 -6.25
C LEU A 45 6.70 5.07 -4.89
N ASN A 46 6.06 3.90 -4.84
CA ASN A 46 6.06 3.05 -3.66
C ASN A 46 7.11 1.95 -3.82
N ILE A 47 8.10 1.94 -2.94
CA ILE A 47 9.04 0.84 -2.77
C ILE A 47 8.45 -0.15 -1.77
N THR A 48 8.33 -1.40 -2.21
CA THR A 48 7.77 -2.51 -1.45
C THR A 48 8.54 -3.77 -1.80
N GLY A 49 7.97 -4.95 -1.56
CA GLY A 49 8.53 -6.24 -1.95
C GLY A 49 9.06 -6.96 -0.73
N GLY A 50 8.50 -8.14 -0.44
CA GLY A 50 8.81 -8.90 0.75
C GLY A 50 9.00 -7.96 1.94
N GLU A 51 10.22 -7.92 2.48
CA GLU A 51 10.69 -6.83 3.33
C GLU A 51 11.88 -6.10 2.66
N PRO A 52 11.71 -4.84 2.21
CA PRO A 52 12.78 -4.10 1.53
C PRO A 52 14.05 -3.93 2.35
N PHE A 53 13.93 -3.75 3.67
CA PHE A 53 15.08 -3.52 4.55
C PHE A 53 15.98 -4.76 4.75
N LEU A 54 15.64 -5.91 4.14
CA LEU A 54 16.54 -7.06 4.00
C LEU A 54 17.61 -6.87 2.90
N ARG A 55 17.52 -5.81 2.10
CA ARG A 55 18.48 -5.52 1.03
C ARG A 55 19.64 -4.68 1.54
N ASP A 56 20.85 -5.11 1.20
CA ASP A 56 22.10 -4.41 1.53
C ASP A 56 22.23 -3.12 0.71
N ASP A 57 21.79 -3.15 -0.55
CA ASP A 57 21.85 -2.07 -1.54
C ASP A 57 20.60 -1.17 -1.58
N LEU A 58 19.73 -1.24 -0.56
CA LEU A 58 18.49 -0.45 -0.53
C LEU A 58 18.76 1.06 -0.62
N GLY A 59 19.85 1.55 -0.03
CA GLY A 59 20.23 2.97 -0.10
C GLY A 59 20.50 3.45 -1.53
N ASP A 60 21.15 2.63 -2.35
CA ASP A 60 21.42 2.96 -3.76
C ASP A 60 20.12 2.99 -4.57
N ILE A 61 19.23 2.03 -4.31
CA ILE A 61 17.89 1.99 -4.91
C ILE A 61 17.10 3.26 -4.57
N LEU A 62 17.10 3.67 -3.30
CA LEU A 62 16.41 4.90 -2.88
C LEU A 62 17.02 6.14 -3.54
N THR A 63 18.34 6.16 -3.72
CA THR A 63 19.05 7.27 -4.38
C THR A 63 18.60 7.44 -5.83
N VAL A 64 18.43 6.35 -6.59
CA VAL A 64 17.88 6.40 -7.96
C VAL A 64 16.38 6.71 -7.94
N ALA A 65 15.62 6.05 -7.07
CA ALA A 65 14.17 6.25 -6.95
C ALA A 65 13.79 7.72 -6.74
N LYS A 66 14.54 8.45 -5.91
CA LYS A 66 14.33 9.87 -5.64
C LYS A 66 14.55 10.78 -6.86
N ARG A 67 15.41 10.40 -7.80
CA ARG A 67 15.58 11.12 -9.07
C ARG A 67 14.44 10.86 -10.07
N LYS A 68 13.71 9.75 -9.87
CA LYS A 68 12.65 9.30 -10.77
C LYS A 68 11.25 9.65 -10.28
N ALA A 69 11.07 10.05 -9.03
CA ALA A 69 9.75 10.34 -8.49
C ALA A 69 9.73 11.57 -7.56
N LYS A 70 8.71 12.42 -7.70
CA LYS A 70 8.52 13.58 -6.82
C LYS A 70 8.29 13.21 -5.35
N ARG A 71 7.76 12.00 -5.10
CA ARG A 71 7.55 11.46 -3.75
C ARG A 71 7.81 9.96 -3.74
N VAL A 72 8.76 9.53 -2.92
CA VAL A 72 9.06 8.12 -2.67
C VAL A 72 8.54 7.74 -1.30
N VAL A 73 7.86 6.60 -1.22
CA VAL A 73 7.40 6.01 0.05
C VAL A 73 7.85 4.56 0.08
N ILE A 74 8.33 4.10 1.23
CA ILE A 74 8.68 2.69 1.45
C ILE A 74 7.67 2.04 2.41
N SER A 75 7.22 0.84 2.05
CA SER A 75 6.37 0.00 2.89
C SER A 75 7.24 -1.02 3.63
N SER A 76 7.13 -1.11 4.95
CA SER A 76 7.94 -2.04 5.77
C SER A 76 7.11 -2.67 6.89
N ASN A 77 7.49 -3.88 7.30
CA ASN A 77 6.95 -4.56 8.47
C ASN A 77 7.46 -3.98 9.80
N GLY A 78 8.52 -3.16 9.79
CA GLY A 78 9.04 -2.49 10.99
C GLY A 78 9.81 -3.38 11.95
N VAL A 79 10.16 -4.62 11.58
CA VAL A 79 10.89 -5.55 12.45
C VAL A 79 12.36 -5.18 12.61
N LEU A 80 12.98 -4.65 11.55
CA LEU A 80 14.43 -4.45 11.45
C LEU A 80 14.87 -3.06 11.93
N THR A 81 14.52 -2.66 13.16
CA THR A 81 14.71 -1.30 13.70
C THR A 81 16.08 -0.70 13.35
N LYS A 82 17.19 -1.35 13.75
CA LYS A 82 18.56 -0.83 13.53
C LYS A 82 18.84 -0.58 12.05
N ARG A 83 18.53 -1.56 11.19
CA ARG A 83 18.77 -1.48 9.75
C ARG A 83 17.90 -0.40 9.10
N THR A 84 16.65 -0.29 9.54
CA THR A 84 15.74 0.75 9.08
C THR A 84 16.28 2.14 9.40
N LEU A 85 16.74 2.38 10.63
CA LEU A 85 17.30 3.69 11.02
C LEU A 85 18.60 4.01 10.30
N GLU A 86 19.48 3.03 10.10
CA GLU A 86 20.73 3.18 9.35
C GLU A 86 20.49 3.62 7.89
N VAL A 87 19.59 2.95 7.17
CA VAL A 87 19.30 3.33 5.78
C VAL A 87 18.61 4.70 5.72
N MET A 88 17.65 4.93 6.62
CA MET A 88 16.82 6.13 6.58
C MET A 88 17.52 7.38 7.11
N SER A 89 18.63 7.26 7.86
CA SER A 89 19.40 8.44 8.32
C SER A 89 19.94 9.28 7.17
N SER A 90 20.21 8.65 6.02
CA SER A 90 20.67 9.29 4.77
C SER A 90 19.53 9.57 3.77
N HIS A 91 18.30 9.14 4.08
CA HIS A 91 17.13 9.20 3.19
C HIS A 91 15.90 9.79 3.89
N ARG A 92 16.10 10.84 4.70
CA ARG A 92 15.06 11.42 5.58
C ARG A 92 13.88 12.06 4.84
N ASP A 93 14.05 12.29 3.55
CA ASP A 93 13.05 12.79 2.61
C ASP A 93 12.15 11.69 2.03
N VAL A 94 12.46 10.42 2.27
CA VAL A 94 11.63 9.27 1.88
C VAL A 94 10.58 9.01 2.96
N GLY A 95 9.32 8.88 2.55
CA GLY A 95 8.25 8.53 3.46
C GLY A 95 8.27 7.06 3.85
N VAL A 96 7.78 6.72 5.06
CA VAL A 96 7.68 5.33 5.52
C VAL A 96 6.24 5.01 5.89
N ARG A 97 5.76 3.83 5.50
CA ARG A 97 4.50 3.24 5.94
C ARG A 97 4.77 1.93 6.64
N LEU A 98 4.63 1.94 7.97
CA LEU A 98 4.85 0.76 8.80
C LEU A 98 3.56 -0.04 8.92
N SER A 99 3.69 -1.34 8.75
CA SER A 99 2.58 -2.27 8.87
C SER A 99 2.12 -2.44 10.32
N PHE A 100 0.84 -2.15 10.61
CA PHE A 100 0.17 -2.41 11.87
C PHE A 100 -1.21 -3.00 11.59
N ASP A 101 -1.34 -4.32 11.77
CA ASP A 101 -2.61 -5.04 11.59
C ASP A 101 -3.36 -5.29 12.89
N GLY A 102 -2.92 -4.67 13.97
CA GLY A 102 -3.53 -4.78 15.28
C GLY A 102 -2.66 -4.17 16.36
N LEU A 103 -3.13 -4.27 17.60
CA LEU A 103 -2.38 -3.96 18.81
C LEU A 103 -1.92 -5.26 19.45
N SER A 104 -0.68 -5.28 19.93
CA SER A 104 -0.07 -6.42 20.65
C SER A 104 -0.32 -7.73 19.89
N ASP A 105 -0.88 -8.73 20.56
CA ASP A 105 -0.98 -10.13 20.16
C ASP A 105 -1.77 -10.33 18.87
N VAL A 106 -2.75 -9.47 18.58
CA VAL A 106 -3.50 -9.53 17.31
C VAL A 106 -2.57 -9.24 16.14
N HIS A 107 -1.68 -8.25 16.27
CA HIS A 107 -0.69 -7.97 15.24
C HIS A 107 0.31 -9.10 15.09
N GLU A 108 0.78 -9.67 16.21
CA GLU A 108 1.75 -10.78 16.20
C GLU A 108 1.15 -12.04 15.55
N GLY A 109 -0.10 -12.37 15.90
CA GLY A 109 -0.82 -13.50 15.32
C GLY A 109 -1.06 -13.34 13.82
N ILE A 110 -1.33 -12.12 13.34
CA ILE A 110 -1.50 -11.84 11.91
C ILE A 110 -0.16 -11.89 11.16
N ARG A 111 0.92 -11.38 11.74
CA ARG A 111 2.23 -11.27 11.08
C ARG A 111 3.14 -12.49 11.26
N GLY A 112 2.81 -13.38 12.19
CA GLY A 112 3.55 -14.61 12.46
C GLY A 112 4.92 -14.37 13.09
N VAL A 113 5.10 -13.27 13.84
CA VAL A 113 6.38 -12.88 14.44
C VAL A 113 6.15 -12.37 15.87
N PRO A 114 6.68 -13.05 16.90
CA PRO A 114 6.57 -12.59 18.28
C PRO A 114 7.25 -11.23 18.52
N GLY A 115 6.65 -10.39 19.36
CA GLY A 115 7.15 -9.05 19.71
C GLY A 115 7.18 -8.04 18.56
N ILE A 116 6.57 -8.35 17.41
CA ILE A 116 6.64 -7.48 16.21
C ILE A 116 5.97 -6.13 16.44
N HIS A 117 4.89 -6.07 17.22
CA HIS A 117 4.20 -4.81 17.52
C HIS A 117 5.12 -3.83 18.24
N GLY A 118 5.85 -4.31 19.27
CA GLY A 118 6.82 -3.49 20.00
C GLY A 118 7.95 -2.97 19.10
N ARG A 119 8.52 -3.84 18.27
CA ARG A 119 9.60 -3.47 17.34
C ARG A 119 9.15 -2.49 16.25
N ALA A 120 7.96 -2.67 15.70
CA ALA A 120 7.39 -1.73 14.74
C ALA A 120 7.17 -0.35 15.37
N LEU A 121 6.73 -0.29 16.63
CA LEU A 121 6.55 0.96 17.37
C LEU A 121 7.90 1.63 17.72
N GLU A 122 8.90 0.85 18.11
CA GLU A 122 10.27 1.32 18.29
C GLU A 122 10.82 1.92 16.98
N THR A 123 10.64 1.22 15.86
CA THR A 123 11.02 1.70 14.52
C THR A 123 10.31 3.01 14.18
N LEU A 124 8.98 3.10 14.41
CA LEU A 124 8.21 4.32 14.17
C LEU A 124 8.79 5.51 14.95
N ARG A 125 9.08 5.31 16.23
CA ARG A 125 9.61 6.37 17.11
C ARG A 125 11.04 6.74 16.77
N GLY A 126 11.88 5.77 16.41
CA GLY A 126 13.23 6.03 15.91
C GLY A 126 13.23 6.85 14.62
N LEU A 127 12.34 6.53 13.67
CA LEU A 127 12.17 7.30 12.43
C LEU A 127 11.69 8.73 12.70
N LYS A 128 10.80 8.92 13.68
CA LYS A 128 10.42 10.25 14.17
C LYS A 128 11.63 10.99 14.75
N GLY A 129 12.45 10.33 15.55
CA GLY A 129 13.69 10.89 16.12
C GLY A 129 14.71 11.33 15.06
N LEU A 130 14.74 10.68 13.89
CA LEU A 130 15.54 11.13 12.75
C LEU A 130 15.00 12.39 12.05
N GLY A 131 13.77 12.83 12.39
CA GLY A 131 13.13 13.99 11.80
C GLY A 131 12.34 13.71 10.50
N ILE A 132 12.02 12.44 10.23
CA ILE A 132 11.26 12.06 9.02
C ILE A 132 9.81 12.52 9.19
N LYS A 133 9.35 13.36 8.25
CA LYS A 133 8.02 14.00 8.32
C LYS A 133 6.90 13.16 7.70
N ASP A 134 7.19 12.39 6.66
CA ASP A 134 6.20 11.59 5.94
C ASP A 134 6.10 10.16 6.51
N LEU A 135 5.56 10.06 7.74
CA LEU A 135 5.35 8.79 8.43
C LEU A 135 3.87 8.42 8.50
N GLY A 136 3.60 7.12 8.49
CA GLY A 136 2.27 6.57 8.65
C GLY A 136 2.32 5.10 9.06
N ILE A 137 1.22 4.62 9.59
CA ILE A 137 0.97 3.20 9.79
C ILE A 137 -0.09 2.71 8.81
N ALA A 138 -0.05 1.44 8.45
CA ALA A 138 -0.95 0.84 7.47
C ALA A 138 -1.55 -0.47 8.00
N VAL A 139 -2.86 -0.64 7.83
CA VAL A 139 -3.60 -1.83 8.23
C VAL A 139 -4.21 -2.54 7.01
N THR A 140 -4.11 -3.86 7.00
CA THR A 140 -4.90 -4.75 6.12
C THR A 140 -6.09 -5.26 6.91
N ILE A 141 -7.26 -4.73 6.60
CA ILE A 141 -8.52 -5.01 7.28
C ILE A 141 -8.97 -6.45 6.95
N SER A 142 -9.32 -7.20 7.98
CA SER A 142 -9.95 -8.51 7.92
C SER A 142 -10.89 -8.69 9.11
N ASP A 143 -11.64 -9.77 9.16
CA ASP A 143 -12.43 -10.15 10.36
C ASP A 143 -11.55 -10.43 11.58
N ARG A 144 -10.28 -10.80 11.40
CA ARG A 144 -9.31 -11.04 12.48
C ARG A 144 -8.92 -9.78 13.27
N ASN A 145 -9.01 -8.60 12.66
CA ASN A 145 -8.58 -7.34 13.27
C ASN A 145 -9.62 -6.21 13.20
N ALA A 146 -10.83 -6.48 12.72
CA ALA A 146 -11.88 -5.49 12.57
C ALA A 146 -12.14 -4.71 13.88
N THR A 147 -12.14 -5.39 15.03
CA THR A 147 -12.34 -4.77 16.34
C THR A 147 -11.25 -3.77 16.73
N GLN A 148 -10.12 -3.77 16.02
CA GLN A 148 -8.95 -2.94 16.31
C GLN A 148 -8.75 -1.76 15.36
N LEU A 149 -9.67 -1.53 14.41
CA LEU A 149 -9.55 -0.40 13.47
C LEU A 149 -9.56 0.97 14.17
N VAL A 150 -10.50 1.22 15.07
CA VAL A 150 -10.56 2.46 15.86
C VAL A 150 -9.38 2.54 16.86
N PRO A 151 -9.02 1.48 17.60
CA PRO A 151 -7.80 1.47 18.41
C PRO A 151 -6.53 1.83 17.64
N LEU A 152 -6.35 1.31 16.42
CA LEU A 152 -5.22 1.64 15.55
C LEU A 152 -5.25 3.11 15.10
N TYR A 153 -6.43 3.63 14.76
CA TYR A 153 -6.57 5.06 14.45
C TYR A 153 -6.17 5.94 15.63
N ARG A 154 -6.60 5.59 16.84
CA ARG A 154 -6.20 6.31 18.07
C ARG A 154 -4.69 6.20 18.33
N LEU A 155 -4.06 5.05 18.06
CA LEU A 155 -2.60 4.91 18.11
C LEU A 155 -1.93 5.86 17.10
N ALA A 156 -2.38 5.88 15.85
CA ALA A 156 -1.86 6.77 14.81
C ALA A 156 -1.94 8.24 15.24
N LYS A 157 -3.09 8.66 15.80
CA LYS A 157 -3.28 10.02 16.34
C LYS A 157 -2.34 10.34 17.48
N ARG A 158 -2.17 9.45 18.46
CA ARG A 158 -1.21 9.63 19.57
C ARG A 158 0.23 9.74 19.08
N GLU A 159 0.59 8.96 18.07
CA GLU A 159 1.91 9.01 17.46
C GLU A 159 2.06 10.16 16.44
N GLY A 160 1.01 10.92 16.16
CA GLY A 160 1.05 12.05 15.22
C GLY A 160 1.27 11.64 13.77
N VAL A 161 0.82 10.44 13.38
CA VAL A 161 1.01 9.88 12.04
C VAL A 161 -0.32 9.50 11.39
N GLU A 162 -0.29 9.26 10.08
CA GLU A 162 -1.48 8.89 9.31
C GLU A 162 -1.77 7.38 9.41
N LEU A 163 -3.05 6.99 9.45
CA LEU A 163 -3.48 5.61 9.25
C LEU A 163 -3.90 5.41 7.79
N ALA A 164 -3.24 4.49 7.10
CA ALA A 164 -3.63 4.01 5.78
C ALA A 164 -4.41 2.69 5.94
N THR A 165 -5.51 2.55 5.21
CA THR A 165 -6.34 1.35 5.21
C THR A 165 -6.19 0.61 3.88
N ALA A 166 -6.20 -0.71 3.94
CA ALA A 166 -6.35 -1.62 2.82
C ALA A 166 -7.27 -2.76 3.28
N ILE A 167 -7.91 -3.44 2.34
CA ILE A 167 -8.72 -4.63 2.66
C ILE A 167 -7.93 -5.88 2.30
N LEU A 168 -8.21 -6.97 3.03
CA LEU A 168 -7.72 -8.30 2.70
C LEU A 168 -8.03 -8.61 1.23
N HIS A 169 -7.01 -9.03 0.47
CA HIS A 169 -7.15 -9.30 -0.96
C HIS A 169 -6.27 -10.45 -1.43
N ASN A 170 -6.68 -11.06 -2.53
CA ASN A 170 -5.90 -12.05 -3.28
C ASN A 170 -5.17 -11.36 -4.42
N ALA A 171 -3.92 -11.74 -4.63
CA ALA A 171 -3.06 -11.10 -5.62
C ALA A 171 -1.89 -12.01 -5.98
N TYR A 172 -1.48 -11.94 -7.25
CA TYR A 172 -0.24 -12.55 -7.73
C TYR A 172 0.95 -12.21 -6.81
N TYR A 173 1.12 -10.93 -6.47
CA TYR A 173 2.21 -10.45 -5.62
C TYR A 173 2.27 -11.14 -4.24
N PHE A 174 1.12 -11.54 -3.69
CA PHE A 174 1.04 -12.18 -2.37
C PHE A 174 1.14 -13.70 -2.41
N HIS A 175 1.18 -14.30 -3.60
CA HIS A 175 1.09 -15.75 -3.78
C HIS A 175 -0.13 -16.34 -3.06
N LYS A 176 -1.26 -15.61 -3.07
CA LYS A 176 -2.44 -15.96 -2.29
C LYS A 176 -3.73 -15.78 -3.07
N GLU A 177 -4.58 -16.80 -2.98
CA GLU A 177 -5.85 -16.92 -3.71
C GLU A 177 -7.05 -17.30 -2.81
N ASP A 178 -6.78 -17.65 -1.55
CA ASP A 178 -7.75 -18.18 -0.59
C ASP A 178 -8.11 -17.20 0.54
N ASN A 179 -7.63 -15.95 0.48
CA ASN A 179 -8.05 -14.94 1.45
C ASN A 179 -9.56 -14.68 1.32
N ARG A 180 -10.26 -14.70 2.45
CA ARG A 180 -11.69 -14.38 2.56
C ARG A 180 -11.99 -13.65 3.85
N ILE A 181 -13.05 -12.85 3.83
CA ILE A 181 -13.64 -12.24 5.01
C ILE A 181 -14.93 -12.99 5.29
N ASP A 182 -14.92 -13.81 6.33
CA ASP A 182 -16.05 -14.68 6.66
C ASP A 182 -17.14 -13.89 7.41
N ASN A 183 -16.75 -13.02 8.35
CA ASN A 183 -17.68 -12.18 9.10
C ASN A 183 -17.77 -10.75 8.55
N LYS A 184 -18.39 -10.59 7.38
CA LYS A 184 -18.61 -9.26 6.77
C LYS A 184 -19.37 -8.27 7.64
N PRO A 185 -20.46 -8.64 8.37
CA PRO A 185 -21.17 -7.70 9.24
C PRO A 185 -20.29 -7.11 10.35
N LEU A 186 -19.42 -7.92 10.95
CA LEU A 186 -18.44 -7.44 11.95
C LEU A 186 -17.47 -6.43 11.34
N VAL A 187 -16.89 -6.77 10.18
CA VAL A 187 -15.94 -5.88 9.49
C VAL A 187 -16.62 -4.57 9.09
N GLU A 188 -17.83 -4.62 8.53
CA GLU A 188 -18.58 -3.43 8.15
C GLU A 188 -18.91 -2.53 9.35
N LYS A 189 -19.33 -3.11 10.48
CA LYS A 189 -19.58 -2.37 11.72
C LYS A 189 -18.37 -1.53 12.12
N HIS A 190 -17.19 -2.15 12.18
CA HIS A 190 -15.98 -1.44 12.62
C HIS A 190 -15.40 -0.50 11.55
N ILE A 191 -15.61 -0.78 10.25
CA ILE A 191 -15.33 0.18 9.19
C ILE A 191 -16.20 1.44 9.38
N LYS A 192 -17.51 1.28 9.63
CA LYS A 192 -18.40 2.41 9.88
C LYS A 192 -17.92 3.22 11.08
N GLU A 193 -17.61 2.59 12.20
CA GLU A 193 -17.03 3.26 13.37
C GLU A 193 -15.77 4.08 13.03
N LEU A 194 -14.84 3.51 12.25
CA LEU A 194 -13.65 4.24 11.79
C LEU A 194 -13.99 5.40 10.84
N VAL A 195 -14.96 5.23 9.95
CA VAL A 195 -15.46 6.30 9.07
C VAL A 195 -16.02 7.46 9.91
N ARG A 196 -16.77 7.18 10.97
CA ARG A 196 -17.28 8.22 11.88
C ARG A 196 -16.14 8.98 12.57
N GLU A 197 -15.16 8.26 13.12
CA GLU A 197 -13.97 8.85 13.75
C GLU A 197 -13.20 9.77 12.79
N TYR A 198 -13.07 9.38 11.52
CA TYR A 198 -12.49 10.23 10.48
C TYR A 198 -13.34 11.46 10.17
N LEU A 199 -14.67 11.33 10.07
CA LEU A 199 -15.55 12.46 9.81
C LEU A 199 -15.61 13.45 10.98
N CYS A 200 -15.46 12.98 12.23
CA CYS A 200 -15.37 13.82 13.42
C CYS A 200 -14.04 14.60 13.52
N SER A 201 -12.98 14.13 12.85
CA SER A 201 -11.70 14.85 12.79
C SER A 201 -11.86 16.24 12.17
N SER A 202 -11.02 17.19 12.59
CA SER A 202 -10.92 18.52 11.99
C SER A 202 -10.01 18.55 10.75
N HIS A 203 -9.29 17.47 10.46
CA HIS A 203 -8.34 17.45 9.34
C HIS A 203 -9.01 17.01 8.01
N PRO A 204 -8.94 17.82 6.94
CA PRO A 204 -9.56 17.48 5.66
C PRO A 204 -9.12 16.13 5.08
N LYS A 205 -7.85 15.77 5.26
CA LYS A 205 -7.32 14.48 4.79
C LYS A 205 -8.06 13.28 5.39
N ASP A 206 -8.50 13.40 6.64
CA ASP A 206 -9.24 12.33 7.31
C ASP A 206 -10.63 12.17 6.68
N TRP A 207 -11.27 13.24 6.21
CA TRP A 207 -12.56 13.14 5.51
C TRP A 207 -12.44 12.39 4.19
N PHE A 208 -11.35 12.59 3.44
CA PHE A 208 -11.07 11.77 2.26
C PHE A 208 -10.75 10.32 2.62
N ARG A 209 -10.12 10.06 3.77
CA ARG A 209 -9.94 8.69 4.29
C ARG A 209 -11.26 8.05 4.69
N ALA A 210 -12.22 8.81 5.22
CA ALA A 210 -13.58 8.31 5.45
C ALA A 210 -14.22 7.83 4.15
N TYR A 211 -14.19 8.64 3.08
CA TYR A 211 -14.70 8.22 1.76
C TYR A 211 -13.99 6.96 1.25
N PHE A 212 -12.66 6.92 1.33
CA PHE A 212 -11.89 5.77 0.89
C PHE A 212 -12.23 4.51 1.71
N THR A 213 -12.34 4.63 3.04
CA THR A 213 -12.64 3.49 3.93
C THR A 213 -14.08 3.01 3.74
N LYS A 214 -15.02 3.92 3.44
CA LYS A 214 -16.38 3.53 3.02
C LYS A 214 -16.36 2.70 1.73
N GLY A 215 -15.53 3.10 0.76
CA GLY A 215 -15.37 2.33 -0.49
C GLY A 215 -14.78 0.93 -0.28
N ILE A 216 -13.99 0.72 0.78
CA ILE A 216 -13.56 -0.62 1.20
C ILE A 216 -14.77 -1.50 1.58
N ALA A 217 -15.71 -0.96 2.38
CA ALA A 217 -16.90 -1.71 2.76
C ALA A 217 -17.78 -2.05 1.54
N ASP A 218 -17.93 -1.11 0.61
CA ASP A 218 -18.65 -1.36 -0.65
C ASP A 218 -18.00 -2.48 -1.48
N HIS A 219 -16.67 -2.44 -1.62
CA HIS A 219 -15.91 -3.47 -2.34
C HIS A 219 -16.05 -4.85 -1.69
N MET A 220 -15.99 -4.94 -0.36
CA MET A 220 -16.20 -6.19 0.39
C MET A 220 -17.56 -6.83 0.10
N HIS A 221 -18.57 -6.01 -0.19
CA HIS A 221 -19.92 -6.44 -0.57
C HIS A 221 -20.12 -6.61 -2.08
N GLY A 222 -19.04 -6.54 -2.88
CA GLY A 222 -19.11 -6.75 -4.33
C GLY A 222 -19.79 -5.61 -5.09
N LYS A 223 -19.97 -4.44 -4.47
CA LYS A 223 -20.54 -3.28 -5.17
C LYS A 223 -19.58 -2.80 -6.25
N GLU A 224 -20.14 -2.30 -7.34
CA GLU A 224 -19.36 -1.71 -8.41
C GLU A 224 -18.56 -0.50 -7.93
N ARG A 225 -17.36 -0.38 -8.50
CA ARG A 225 -16.45 0.70 -8.17
C ARG A 225 -16.89 2.00 -8.85
N SER A 226 -17.10 3.05 -8.07
CA SER A 226 -17.44 4.39 -8.59
C SER A 226 -16.35 5.06 -9.43
N LEU A 227 -15.11 4.59 -9.32
CA LEU A 227 -13.94 5.15 -10.00
C LEU A 227 -13.31 4.08 -10.91
N LYS A 228 -13.40 4.25 -12.23
CA LYS A 228 -12.85 3.28 -13.20
C LYS A 228 -11.34 3.10 -13.03
N CYS A 229 -10.86 1.85 -12.98
CA CYS A 229 -9.44 1.55 -12.86
C CYS A 229 -8.65 2.01 -14.10
N THR A 230 -7.48 2.62 -13.89
CA THR A 230 -6.57 3.06 -14.97
C THR A 230 -5.15 2.52 -14.81
N MET A 231 -4.99 1.41 -14.07
CA MET A 231 -3.72 0.66 -14.04
C MET A 231 -3.31 0.30 -15.48
N ALA A 232 -2.00 0.20 -15.73
CA ALA A 232 -1.41 0.13 -17.08
C ALA A 232 -1.62 1.36 -17.98
N THR A 233 -2.33 2.40 -17.52
CA THR A 233 -2.49 3.67 -18.26
C THR A 233 -1.73 4.81 -17.60
N ASP A 234 -1.92 5.01 -16.30
CA ASP A 234 -1.22 6.04 -15.53
C ASP A 234 -0.46 5.50 -14.32
N SER A 235 -0.43 4.17 -14.15
CA SER A 235 0.21 3.49 -13.02
C SER A 235 0.73 2.10 -13.41
N PHE A 236 1.83 1.65 -12.81
CA PHE A 236 2.43 0.34 -13.10
C PHE A 236 3.02 -0.36 -11.87
N PHE A 237 3.25 -1.67 -12.00
CA PHE A 237 3.98 -2.49 -11.03
C PHE A 237 5.23 -3.11 -11.67
N VAL A 238 6.35 -3.11 -10.95
CA VAL A 238 7.57 -3.85 -11.33
C VAL A 238 7.90 -4.85 -10.24
N ASP A 239 8.10 -6.10 -10.64
CA ASP A 239 8.52 -7.17 -9.72
C ASP A 239 10.04 -7.21 -9.51
N PRO A 240 10.56 -8.02 -8.56
CA PRO A 240 11.99 -8.05 -8.26
C PRO A 240 12.87 -8.51 -9.41
N TYR A 241 12.31 -9.07 -10.48
CA TYR A 241 13.05 -9.52 -11.66
C TYR A 241 13.02 -8.50 -12.81
N GLY A 242 12.34 -7.37 -12.61
CA GLY A 242 12.21 -6.28 -13.58
C GLY A 242 10.99 -6.41 -14.49
N ALA A 243 10.13 -7.41 -14.30
CA ALA A 243 8.95 -7.56 -15.15
C ALA A 243 7.91 -6.48 -14.82
N VAL A 244 7.45 -5.78 -15.86
CA VAL A 244 6.43 -4.74 -15.78
C VAL A 244 5.06 -5.38 -15.94
N ARG A 245 4.16 -5.08 -14.99
CA ARG A 245 2.80 -5.62 -14.90
C ARG A 245 1.79 -4.49 -14.72
N PRO A 246 0.50 -4.74 -15.05
CA PRO A 246 -0.53 -3.72 -14.89
C PRO A 246 -0.65 -3.28 -13.43
N CYS A 247 -0.66 -4.23 -12.51
CA CYS A 247 -0.79 -4.02 -11.07
C CYS A 247 -0.18 -5.20 -10.31
N ASN A 248 -0.25 -5.17 -8.98
CA ASN A 248 0.21 -6.26 -8.11
C ASN A 248 -0.74 -7.48 -8.07
N VAL A 249 -1.97 -7.36 -8.61
CA VAL A 249 -2.97 -8.43 -8.60
C VAL A 249 -2.83 -9.36 -9.81
N MET A 250 -2.70 -8.79 -11.02
CA MET A 250 -2.73 -9.56 -12.26
C MET A 250 -1.38 -10.23 -12.57
N ASN A 251 -1.39 -11.53 -12.83
CA ASN A 251 -0.24 -12.24 -13.38
C ASN A 251 -0.18 -12.07 -14.91
N PHE A 252 0.12 -10.85 -15.37
CA PHE A 252 0.30 -10.56 -16.78
C PHE A 252 1.51 -9.62 -16.98
N PRO A 253 2.73 -10.14 -17.13
CA PRO A 253 3.88 -9.31 -17.47
C PRO A 253 3.79 -8.91 -18.95
N PHE A 254 4.03 -7.64 -19.26
CA PHE A 254 4.00 -7.12 -20.64
C PHE A 254 5.35 -6.52 -21.09
N GLY A 255 6.42 -6.77 -20.33
CA GLY A 255 7.79 -6.42 -20.69
C GLY A 255 8.72 -6.50 -19.48
N ASN A 256 10.03 -6.33 -19.71
CA ASN A 256 11.04 -6.31 -18.64
C ASN A 256 11.99 -5.12 -18.82
N ILE A 257 12.18 -4.31 -17.77
CA ILE A 257 13.02 -3.10 -17.79
C ILE A 257 14.52 -3.38 -18.03
N ARG A 258 14.94 -4.63 -17.91
CA ARG A 258 16.31 -5.08 -18.22
C ARG A 258 16.52 -5.39 -19.71
N GLU A 259 15.44 -5.61 -20.44
CA GLU A 259 15.50 -6.05 -21.84
C GLU A 259 15.19 -4.90 -22.80
N LYS A 260 14.25 -4.03 -22.43
CA LYS A 260 13.76 -2.93 -23.27
C LYS A 260 13.63 -1.66 -22.43
N SER A 261 13.73 -0.50 -23.10
CA SER A 261 13.43 0.78 -22.44
C SER A 261 11.97 0.81 -21.97
N PHE A 262 11.70 1.51 -20.87
CA PHE A 262 10.34 1.61 -20.33
C PHE A 262 9.36 2.16 -21.38
N THR A 263 9.77 3.15 -22.16
CA THR A 263 8.95 3.73 -23.24
C THR A 263 8.58 2.69 -24.31
N ALA A 264 9.52 1.82 -24.69
CA ALA A 264 9.25 0.76 -25.65
C ALA A 264 8.27 -0.28 -25.07
N ILE A 265 8.42 -0.64 -23.79
CA ILE A 265 7.49 -1.53 -23.09
C ILE A 265 6.09 -0.91 -23.02
N TRP A 266 6.00 0.36 -22.61
CA TRP A 266 4.73 1.05 -22.32
C TRP A 266 3.84 1.31 -23.55
N ASN A 267 4.45 1.33 -24.74
CA ASN A 267 3.79 1.54 -26.03
C ASN A 267 3.75 0.26 -26.91
N SER A 268 4.12 -0.89 -26.33
CA SER A 268 4.12 -2.17 -27.03
C SER A 268 2.70 -2.72 -27.28
N PRO A 269 2.51 -3.64 -28.24
CA PRO A 269 1.27 -4.38 -28.40
C PRO A 269 0.85 -5.11 -27.11
N GLU A 270 1.80 -5.64 -26.35
CA GLU A 270 1.55 -6.30 -25.06
C GLU A 270 1.01 -5.32 -24.01
N ALA A 271 1.46 -4.06 -24.03
CA ALA A 271 0.90 -3.01 -23.17
C ALA A 271 -0.52 -2.60 -23.59
N VAL A 272 -0.85 -2.64 -24.88
CA VAL A 272 -2.24 -2.44 -25.34
C VAL A 272 -3.14 -3.55 -24.82
N GLU A 273 -2.69 -4.80 -24.90
CA GLU A 273 -3.41 -5.95 -24.33
C GLU A 273 -3.53 -5.86 -22.80
N ALA A 274 -2.47 -5.41 -22.11
CA ALA A 274 -2.51 -5.16 -20.67
C ALA A 274 -3.61 -4.14 -20.30
N ARG A 275 -3.75 -3.04 -21.06
CA ARG A 275 -4.80 -2.03 -20.85
C ARG A 275 -6.18 -2.62 -21.11
N ARG A 276 -6.36 -3.40 -22.18
CA ARG A 276 -7.63 -4.08 -22.49
C ARG A 276 -8.04 -5.04 -21.36
N ARG A 277 -7.09 -5.77 -20.77
CA ARG A 277 -7.35 -6.65 -19.62
C ARG A 277 -7.75 -5.87 -18.37
N VAL A 278 -7.15 -4.71 -18.13
CA VAL A 278 -7.56 -3.81 -17.04
C VAL A 278 -8.97 -3.28 -17.27
N ASP A 279 -9.31 -2.87 -18.50
CA ASP A 279 -10.64 -2.38 -18.85
C ASP A 279 -11.74 -3.44 -18.66
N CYS A 280 -11.44 -4.71 -18.92
CA CYS A 280 -12.37 -5.83 -18.73
C CYS A 280 -12.27 -6.50 -17.34
N CYS A 281 -11.47 -5.96 -16.41
CA CYS A 281 -11.24 -6.57 -15.11
C CYS A 281 -12.45 -6.43 -14.18
N THR A 282 -12.98 -7.55 -13.69
CA THR A 282 -14.09 -7.59 -12.72
C THR A 282 -13.65 -7.47 -11.26
N GLY A 283 -12.35 -7.35 -11.00
CA GLY A 283 -11.79 -7.39 -9.65
C GLY A 283 -12.23 -6.22 -8.76
N ASN A 284 -12.70 -5.10 -9.33
CA ASN A 284 -13.24 -3.94 -8.61
C ASN A 284 -12.38 -3.46 -7.42
N CYS A 285 -11.06 -3.67 -7.48
CA CYS A 285 -10.19 -3.55 -6.32
C CYS A 285 -10.18 -2.12 -5.75
N TRP A 286 -10.31 -2.03 -4.43
CA TRP A 286 -10.29 -0.75 -3.71
C TRP A 286 -9.01 -0.58 -2.89
N MET A 287 -7.90 -0.30 -3.57
CA MET A 287 -6.57 -0.16 -2.98
C MET A 287 -6.06 1.28 -3.12
N ILE A 288 -5.24 1.74 -2.17
CA ILE A 288 -4.71 3.12 -2.23
C ILE A 288 -3.90 3.36 -3.51
N GLY A 289 -3.20 2.34 -4.01
CA GLY A 289 -2.42 2.40 -5.25
C GLY A 289 -3.27 2.57 -6.51
N SER A 290 -4.52 2.06 -6.53
CA SER A 290 -5.42 2.13 -7.69
C SER A 290 -6.51 3.20 -7.57
N VAL A 291 -6.86 3.62 -6.36
CA VAL A 291 -7.97 4.55 -6.09
C VAL A 291 -7.45 5.91 -5.65
N GLY A 292 -6.35 5.96 -4.90
CA GLY A 292 -5.89 7.21 -4.30
C GLY A 292 -5.51 8.27 -5.34
N HIS A 293 -4.96 7.88 -6.49
CA HIS A 293 -4.70 8.84 -7.58
C HIS A 293 -6.00 9.28 -8.26
N LEU A 294 -6.95 8.36 -8.51
CA LEU A 294 -8.25 8.70 -9.09
C LEU A 294 -9.07 9.65 -8.22
N MET A 295 -9.06 9.48 -6.89
CA MET A 295 -9.72 10.40 -5.97
C MET A 295 -9.20 11.84 -6.09
N ARG A 296 -7.92 12.02 -6.47
CA ARG A 296 -7.33 13.35 -6.72
C ARG A 296 -7.63 13.90 -8.10
N GLN A 297 -7.86 13.04 -9.08
CA GLN A 297 -8.25 13.44 -10.43
C GLN A 297 -9.76 13.76 -10.51
N GLN A 298 -10.59 13.03 -9.73
CA GLN A 298 -12.04 13.12 -9.71
C GLN A 298 -12.54 13.63 -8.35
N LEU A 299 -12.09 14.83 -7.93
CA LEU A 299 -12.32 15.35 -6.59
C LEU A 299 -13.81 15.57 -6.23
N TRP A 300 -14.66 15.82 -7.22
CA TRP A 300 -16.09 16.10 -6.99
C TRP A 300 -16.84 14.90 -6.39
N THR A 301 -16.51 13.68 -6.80
CA THR A 301 -17.14 12.45 -6.30
C THR A 301 -16.93 12.24 -4.79
N PRO A 302 -15.69 12.21 -4.26
CA PRO A 302 -15.46 12.15 -2.82
C PRO A 302 -15.94 13.41 -2.11
N PHE A 303 -15.76 14.60 -2.69
CA PHE A 303 -16.14 15.86 -2.05
C PHE A 303 -17.64 15.96 -1.78
N THR A 304 -18.50 15.66 -2.76
CA THR A 304 -19.96 15.69 -2.58
C THR A 304 -20.43 14.70 -1.52
N TRP A 305 -19.84 13.50 -1.48
CA TRP A 305 -20.10 12.52 -0.43
C TRP A 305 -19.66 13.02 0.95
N ILE A 306 -18.47 13.59 1.07
CA ILE A 306 -17.95 14.16 2.33
C ILE A 306 -18.90 15.25 2.82
N VAL A 307 -19.32 16.15 1.93
CA VAL A 307 -20.19 17.27 2.28
C VAL A 307 -21.51 16.78 2.86
N SER A 308 -22.15 15.82 2.18
CA SER A 308 -23.42 15.24 2.62
C SER A 308 -23.31 14.56 3.99
N ASN A 309 -22.28 13.75 4.22
CA ASN A 309 -22.19 12.91 5.43
C ASN A 309 -21.57 13.63 6.63
N LYS A 310 -20.73 14.66 6.42
CA LYS A 310 -20.14 15.42 7.52
C LYS A 310 -21.09 16.50 8.05
N TRP A 311 -21.75 17.26 7.19
CA TRP A 311 -22.50 18.45 7.60
C TRP A 311 -24.02 18.29 7.52
N PHE A 312 -24.56 17.45 6.63
CA PHE A 312 -26.01 17.35 6.45
C PHE A 312 -26.64 16.16 7.20
N LYS A 313 -26.03 14.97 7.12
CA LYS A 313 -26.58 13.76 7.77
C LYS A 313 -26.01 13.49 9.17
N GLY A 314 -24.93 14.18 9.55
CA GLY A 314 -24.17 13.92 10.77
C GLY A 314 -23.36 12.62 10.72
N ALA A 315 -22.22 12.58 11.41
CA ALA A 315 -21.31 11.43 11.37
C ALA A 315 -21.94 10.10 11.85
N GLU A 316 -23.03 10.15 12.61
CA GLU A 316 -23.72 8.95 13.14
C GLU A 316 -24.41 8.10 12.06
N THR A 317 -24.82 8.73 10.95
CA THR A 317 -25.58 8.09 9.86
C THR A 317 -24.70 7.63 8.68
N ALA A 318 -23.38 7.91 8.75
CA ALA A 318 -22.39 7.60 7.72
C ALA A 318 -21.84 6.17 7.78
#